data_AF-A0AAE0MAU2-F1
#
_entry.id   AF-A0AAE0MAU2-F1
#
_cell.length_a   1.000
_cell.length_b   1.000
_cell.length_c   1.000
_cell.angle_alpha   90.00
_cell.angle_beta   90.00
_cell.angle_gamma   90.00
#
_symmetry.space_group_name_H-M   'P 1'
#
loop_
_entity.id
_entity.type
_entity.pdbx_description
1 polymer ?
#
loop_
_entity_poly.entity_id
_entity_poly.type
_entity_poly.pdbx_seq_one_letter_code
_entity_poly.pdbx_strand_id
1 'polypeptide(L)'
;MKSQIATVALLASGAHAFTAVSCWSKGSQFDTLDGDAFWSSSLTVEKCSTLCTDYIYFGVSAGKECYCGDDLANSAVDESLCTTKCAGNSAEYCGSSSTLNIYKNKDTGASLVPSAGGFSHQSCWTNPSASRALTYTGFTSARMTVEKCAGFCGDFEYFGVGNGRECYCGDSLSTSSESATECSSPCEGDKTQLCGGVGKINFSTAPAAPTYTPPFPAVRGFEWDNCWEEITTAGRLLNGATTAADDMTLEKCADFCHAWPYFGVEYGRECYCGLVPAPSGKVAASIEECHFSCPGDTAEKCGAGMRVSVYHTTTTGPTDRDDVAGSTRHGCMTEGGDGRALQAKAFATDGMTLEVCEATCAGYTYWGVEYGRECYCGNDFNPTSQKVNDSECDMMCMGDSTQLCGAGNRLMAYKRERVVVPNSPLV
;
A
#
# COMPACT_ATOMS: atom_id res chain seq x y z
N MET A 1 4.69 53.81 17.47
CA MET A 1 3.36 53.75 18.13
C MET A 1 3.12 52.29 18.47
N LYS A 2 2.80 51.95 19.72
CA LYS A 2 2.39 50.58 20.07
C LYS A 2 1.00 50.35 19.46
N SER A 3 0.77 49.21 18.80
CA SER A 3 -0.54 48.83 18.27
C SER A 3 -1.60 48.93 19.37
N GLN A 4 -2.75 49.51 19.03
CA GLN A 4 -3.85 49.74 19.97
C GLN A 4 -4.50 48.40 20.38
N ILE A 5 -4.48 47.42 19.48
CA ILE A 5 -5.03 46.07 19.70
C ILE A 5 -4.09 45.24 20.59
N ALA A 6 -2.77 45.40 20.44
CA ALA A 6 -1.77 44.65 21.20
C ALA A 6 -1.83 44.94 22.71
N THR A 7 -2.25 46.14 23.13
CA THR A 7 -2.31 46.51 24.55
C THR A 7 -3.43 45.79 25.31
N VAL A 8 -4.52 45.43 24.62
CA VAL A 8 -5.66 44.68 25.19
C VAL A 8 -5.28 43.22 25.42
N ALA A 9 -4.61 42.58 24.46
CA ALA A 9 -4.18 41.18 24.59
C ALA A 9 -3.20 40.91 25.74
N LEU A 10 -2.44 41.93 26.16
CA LEU A 10 -1.50 41.84 27.29
C LEU A 10 -2.17 41.86 28.68
N LEU A 11 -3.45 42.25 28.77
CA LEU A 11 -4.20 42.33 30.03
C LEU A 11 -5.09 41.09 30.29
N ALA A 12 -5.30 40.26 29.27
CA ALA A 12 -6.05 39.01 29.38
C ALA A 12 -5.30 37.98 30.24
N SER A 13 -5.87 37.60 31.40
CA SER A 13 -5.30 36.60 32.31
C SER A 13 -6.33 35.52 32.65
N GLY A 14 -5.88 34.28 32.85
CA GLY A 14 -6.74 33.14 33.21
C GLY A 14 -7.56 32.59 32.03
N ALA A 15 -8.85 32.33 32.26
CA ALA A 15 -9.79 31.65 31.34
C ALA A 15 -10.20 32.45 30.09
N HIS A 16 -9.62 33.65 29.88
CA HIS A 16 -9.91 34.55 28.77
C HIS A 16 -8.66 34.81 27.92
N ALA A 17 -7.76 33.84 27.80
CA ALA A 17 -6.52 34.06 27.10
C ALA A 17 -6.75 34.08 25.58
N PHE A 18 -6.35 35.16 24.91
CA PHE A 18 -6.40 35.31 23.46
C PHE A 18 -5.26 36.21 22.99
N THR A 19 -4.89 36.10 21.71
CA THR A 19 -3.88 36.95 21.07
C THR A 19 -4.52 37.83 20.01
N ALA A 20 -4.12 39.11 19.99
CA ALA A 20 -4.52 40.03 18.95
C ALA A 20 -3.97 39.59 17.59
N VAL A 21 -4.82 39.58 16.56
CA VAL A 21 -4.41 39.33 15.16
C VAL A 21 -4.19 40.67 14.46
N SER A 22 -5.26 41.32 13.98
CA SER A 22 -5.22 42.64 13.34
C SER A 22 -6.64 43.17 13.06
N CYS A 23 -6.77 44.34 12.40
CA CYS A 23 -8.04 44.87 11.92
C CYS A 23 -8.38 44.27 10.55
N TRP A 24 -9.63 43.83 10.35
CA TRP A 24 -10.09 43.20 9.10
C TRP A 24 -11.34 43.90 8.56
N SER A 25 -11.48 43.93 7.23
CA SER A 25 -12.77 44.26 6.60
C SER A 25 -13.82 43.27 7.07
N LYS A 26 -15.07 43.70 7.31
CA LYS A 26 -16.20 42.82 7.66
C LYS A 26 -16.75 42.04 6.47
N GLY A 27 -16.50 42.53 5.24
CA GLY A 27 -17.07 41.99 4.01
C GLY A 27 -18.51 42.43 3.79
N SER A 28 -18.95 42.46 2.51
CA SER A 28 -20.33 42.81 2.12
C SER A 28 -21.09 41.68 1.42
N GLN A 29 -20.39 40.58 1.11
CA GLN A 29 -20.95 39.38 0.46
C GLN A 29 -20.72 38.11 1.29
N PHE A 30 -19.60 38.03 2.00
CA PHE A 30 -19.27 36.97 2.95
C PHE A 30 -18.73 37.63 4.23
N ASP A 31 -19.24 37.22 5.38
CA ASP A 31 -18.72 37.69 6.66
C ASP A 31 -17.30 37.15 6.87
N THR A 32 -16.45 37.96 7.49
CA THR A 32 -15.03 37.63 7.72
C THR A 32 -14.82 36.42 8.59
N LEU A 33 -15.77 36.16 9.49
CA LEU A 33 -15.82 35.00 10.36
C LEU A 33 -17.09 34.23 10.01
N ASP A 34 -16.95 32.92 9.86
CA ASP A 34 -17.92 32.01 9.27
C ASP A 34 -18.84 31.32 10.29
N GLY A 35 -18.73 31.68 11.57
CA GLY A 35 -19.47 31.10 12.67
C GLY A 35 -20.54 32.00 13.25
N ASP A 36 -20.74 31.91 14.57
CA ASP A 36 -21.82 32.57 15.28
C ASP A 36 -21.64 34.08 15.42
N ALA A 37 -22.74 34.82 15.57
CA ALA A 37 -22.74 36.24 15.83
C ALA A 37 -23.65 36.62 17.00
N PHE A 38 -23.18 37.50 17.87
CA PHE A 38 -23.84 37.94 19.07
C PHE A 38 -23.89 39.46 19.17
N TRP A 39 -24.93 39.98 19.83
CA TRP A 39 -25.05 41.39 20.15
C TRP A 39 -25.08 41.59 21.67
N SER A 40 -24.37 42.60 22.17
CA SER A 40 -24.36 42.96 23.59
C SER A 40 -24.23 44.47 23.79
N SER A 41 -25.16 45.05 24.55
CA SER A 41 -25.12 46.47 24.94
C SER A 41 -23.94 46.84 25.84
N SER A 42 -23.30 45.85 26.46
CA SER A 42 -22.13 45.96 27.33
C SER A 42 -20.97 45.08 26.83
N LEU A 43 -20.75 45.03 25.52
CA LEU A 43 -19.70 44.20 24.92
C LEU A 43 -18.29 44.66 25.33
N THR A 44 -17.45 43.71 25.73
CA THR A 44 -15.98 43.84 25.84
C THR A 44 -15.33 42.75 24.99
N VAL A 45 -14.03 42.88 24.71
CA VAL A 45 -13.25 41.89 23.96
C VAL A 45 -13.25 40.54 24.69
N GLU A 46 -13.09 40.52 26.01
CA GLU A 46 -13.10 39.30 26.83
C GLU A 46 -14.48 38.66 26.87
N LYS A 47 -15.54 39.46 26.89
CA LYS A 47 -16.90 38.96 26.79
C LYS A 47 -17.13 38.28 25.44
N CYS A 48 -16.60 38.84 24.36
CA CYS A 48 -16.66 38.20 23.04
C CYS A 48 -15.84 36.90 22.99
N SER A 49 -14.61 36.90 23.53
CA SER A 49 -13.81 35.68 23.68
C SER A 49 -14.56 34.59 24.43
N THR A 50 -15.28 34.94 25.50
CA THR A 50 -16.08 34.00 26.30
C THR A 50 -17.29 33.46 25.53
N LEU A 51 -17.89 34.24 24.64
CA LEU A 51 -18.99 33.79 23.77
C LEU A 51 -18.48 32.91 22.63
N CYS A 52 -17.25 33.14 22.20
CA CYS A 52 -16.62 32.43 21.11
C CYS A 52 -15.58 31.40 21.58
N THR A 53 -15.66 30.87 22.80
CA THR A 53 -14.65 29.93 23.33
C THR A 53 -14.48 28.69 22.46
N ASP A 54 -15.55 28.33 21.76
CA ASP A 54 -15.57 27.20 20.84
C ASP A 54 -15.11 27.61 19.44
N TYR A 55 -14.46 28.75 19.22
CA TYR A 55 -13.98 29.15 17.89
C TYR A 55 -12.51 29.57 17.93
N ILE A 56 -11.77 29.27 16.85
CA ILE A 56 -10.35 29.64 16.73
C ILE A 56 -10.21 31.17 16.78
N TYR A 57 -11.09 31.87 16.07
CA TYR A 57 -11.11 33.32 15.99
C TYR A 57 -12.39 33.89 16.55
N PHE A 58 -12.26 35.10 17.07
CA PHE A 58 -13.39 35.96 17.34
C PHE A 58 -13.07 37.39 16.91
N GLY A 59 -14.12 38.12 16.58
CA GLY A 59 -14.06 39.48 16.07
C GLY A 59 -15.07 40.36 16.76
N VAL A 60 -14.67 41.58 17.10
CA VAL A 60 -15.58 42.58 17.65
C VAL A 60 -15.76 43.74 16.69
N SER A 61 -17.00 44.18 16.52
CA SER A 61 -17.40 45.20 15.54
C SER A 61 -18.47 46.15 16.10
N ALA A 62 -18.56 47.35 15.51
CA ALA A 62 -19.52 48.40 15.83
C ALA A 62 -19.73 48.69 17.35
N GLY A 63 -18.73 48.41 18.20
CA GLY A 63 -18.82 48.58 19.65
C GLY A 63 -19.70 47.57 20.41
N LYS A 64 -20.54 46.78 19.71
CA LYS A 64 -21.60 45.95 20.33
C LYS A 64 -21.78 44.57 19.70
N GLU A 65 -21.11 44.31 18.59
CA GLU A 65 -21.25 43.06 17.85
C GLU A 65 -20.03 42.19 18.06
N CYS A 66 -20.27 40.91 18.29
CA CYS A 66 -19.28 39.87 18.46
C CYS A 66 -19.52 38.81 17.38
N TYR A 67 -18.46 38.36 16.73
CA TYR A 67 -18.48 37.36 15.67
C TYR A 67 -17.47 36.27 16.01
N CYS A 68 -17.80 35.04 15.72
CA CYS A 68 -16.94 33.88 15.94
C CYS A 68 -16.72 33.17 14.61
N GLY A 69 -15.59 32.51 14.43
CA GLY A 69 -15.31 31.74 13.23
C GLY A 69 -14.03 30.95 13.35
N ASP A 70 -13.91 29.92 12.53
CA ASP A 70 -12.70 29.10 12.47
C ASP A 70 -11.82 29.51 11.28
N ASP A 71 -12.40 30.23 10.30
CA ASP A 71 -11.71 30.74 9.12
C ASP A 71 -11.79 32.27 8.99
N LEU A 72 -10.83 32.85 8.28
CA LEU A 72 -10.76 34.28 7.98
C LEU A 72 -10.91 34.52 6.47
N ALA A 73 -12.14 34.84 6.03
CA ALA A 73 -12.49 34.87 4.60
C ALA A 73 -12.12 36.18 3.86
N ASN A 74 -12.00 37.30 4.57
CA ASN A 74 -11.72 38.61 3.98
C ASN A 74 -10.24 39.00 4.11
N SER A 75 -9.90 40.30 4.10
CA SER A 75 -8.51 40.75 4.19
C SER A 75 -8.29 41.71 5.36
N ALA A 76 -7.07 41.66 5.90
CA ALA A 76 -6.60 42.64 6.87
C ALA A 76 -6.59 44.06 6.25
N VAL A 77 -6.94 45.05 7.06
CA VAL A 77 -6.98 46.47 6.69
C VAL A 77 -6.19 47.31 7.71
N ASP A 78 -6.00 48.59 7.41
CA ASP A 78 -5.28 49.50 8.29
C ASP A 78 -5.94 49.60 9.68
N GLU A 79 -5.13 49.54 10.74
CA GLU A 79 -5.59 49.52 12.13
C GLU A 79 -6.38 50.79 12.51
N SER A 80 -6.13 51.92 11.82
CA SER A 80 -6.87 53.17 12.02
C SER A 80 -8.36 53.08 11.64
N LEU A 81 -8.77 52.04 10.91
CA LEU A 81 -10.17 51.78 10.60
C LEU A 81 -10.92 51.03 11.70
N CYS A 82 -10.23 50.52 12.72
CA CYS A 82 -10.81 49.81 13.86
C CYS A 82 -10.80 50.65 15.15
N THR A 83 -11.43 51.82 15.10
CA THR A 83 -11.33 52.86 16.14
C THR A 83 -12.57 53.00 17.04
N THR A 84 -13.63 52.24 16.78
CA THR A 84 -14.86 52.29 17.59
C THR A 84 -14.59 51.70 18.97
N LYS A 85 -15.03 52.37 20.03
CA LYS A 85 -14.87 51.87 21.39
C LYS A 85 -15.89 50.79 21.74
N CYS A 86 -15.48 49.81 22.53
CA CYS A 86 -16.38 48.78 23.03
C CYS A 86 -17.40 49.38 24.01
N ALA A 87 -18.67 48.98 23.91
CA ALA A 87 -19.74 49.56 24.72
C ALA A 87 -19.64 49.21 26.21
N GLY A 88 -19.06 48.06 26.55
CA GLY A 88 -18.81 47.62 27.92
C GLY A 88 -17.49 48.11 28.52
N ASN A 89 -16.52 48.50 27.69
CA ASN A 89 -15.23 49.03 28.12
C ASN A 89 -14.65 50.04 27.12
N SER A 90 -14.66 51.32 27.47
CA SER A 90 -14.15 52.38 26.59
C SER A 90 -12.62 52.40 26.42
N ALA A 91 -11.89 51.59 27.20
CA ALA A 91 -10.45 51.39 26.99
C ALA A 91 -10.16 50.53 25.76
N GLU A 92 -11.09 49.66 25.37
CA GLU A 92 -10.95 48.69 24.27
C GLU A 92 -11.51 49.22 22.94
N TYR A 93 -11.09 48.59 21.85
CA TYR A 93 -11.56 48.89 20.50
C TYR A 93 -12.30 47.69 19.91
N CYS A 94 -13.47 47.95 19.33
CA CYS A 94 -14.44 47.01 18.80
C CYS A 94 -14.83 47.39 17.36
N GLY A 95 -13.82 47.47 16.49
CA GLY A 95 -13.91 47.60 15.05
C GLY A 95 -14.48 48.94 14.57
N SER A 96 -15.33 48.87 13.56
CA SER A 96 -16.20 49.95 13.08
C SER A 96 -17.50 49.35 12.53
N SER A 97 -18.34 50.14 11.85
CA SER A 97 -19.51 49.58 11.16
C SER A 97 -19.15 48.64 10.00
N SER A 98 -17.92 48.67 9.50
CA SER A 98 -17.46 47.88 8.35
C SER A 98 -16.15 47.11 8.60
N THR A 99 -15.63 47.13 9.82
CA THR A 99 -14.39 46.44 10.20
C THR A 99 -14.52 45.73 11.53
N LEU A 100 -13.67 44.72 11.73
CA LEU A 100 -13.57 43.93 12.96
C LEU A 100 -12.14 44.01 13.51
N ASN A 101 -12.00 44.18 14.82
CA ASN A 101 -10.75 43.76 15.48
C ASN A 101 -10.81 42.25 15.64
N ILE A 102 -9.86 41.53 15.03
CA ILE A 102 -9.78 40.07 15.09
C ILE A 102 -8.79 39.65 16.17
N TYR A 103 -9.20 38.66 16.94
CA TYR A 103 -8.44 38.00 17.96
C TYR A 103 -8.48 36.49 17.70
N LYS A 104 -7.37 35.82 18.00
CA LYS A 104 -7.29 34.37 18.03
C LYS A 104 -7.44 33.95 19.48
N ASN A 105 -8.44 33.12 19.81
CA ASN A 105 -8.48 32.51 21.13
C ASN A 105 -7.19 31.74 21.36
N LYS A 106 -6.60 31.84 22.56
CA LYS A 106 -5.44 31.02 22.89
C LYS A 106 -5.89 29.57 22.74
N ASP A 107 -5.07 28.77 22.06
CA ASP A 107 -5.39 27.37 21.73
C ASP A 107 -6.17 26.75 22.88
N THR A 108 -7.33 26.20 22.58
CA THR A 108 -8.30 25.58 23.50
C THR A 108 -7.70 24.38 24.28
N GLY A 109 -6.38 24.25 24.33
CA GLY A 109 -5.68 23.07 24.80
C GLY A 109 -5.81 21.91 23.81
N ALA A 110 -6.15 22.19 22.54
CA ALA A 110 -6.29 21.15 21.53
C ALA A 110 -4.99 20.35 21.45
N SER A 111 -5.09 19.06 21.71
CA SER A 111 -3.95 18.18 21.82
C SER A 111 -4.10 17.00 20.88
N LEU A 112 -2.96 16.41 20.51
CA LEU A 112 -2.98 15.14 19.80
C LEU A 112 -3.64 14.10 20.70
N VAL A 113 -4.64 13.41 20.16
CA VAL A 113 -5.26 12.27 20.83
C VAL A 113 -4.30 11.09 20.70
N PRO A 114 -3.66 10.61 21.77
CA PRO A 114 -2.62 9.58 21.65
C PRO A 114 -3.18 8.23 21.20
N SER A 115 -4.43 7.95 21.53
CA SER A 115 -5.11 6.69 21.17
C SER A 115 -6.62 6.86 21.10
N ALA A 116 -7.26 6.22 20.13
CA ALA A 116 -8.71 6.22 19.97
C ALA A 116 -9.19 4.93 19.30
N GLY A 117 -10.27 4.31 19.79
CA GLY A 117 -10.86 3.11 19.18
C GLY A 117 -9.91 1.92 19.02
N GLY A 118 -8.88 1.82 19.87
CA GLY A 118 -7.83 0.79 19.78
C GLY A 118 -6.58 1.25 19.01
N PHE A 119 -6.69 2.26 18.15
CA PHE A 119 -5.58 2.79 17.38
C PHE A 119 -4.68 3.69 18.23
N SER A 120 -3.42 3.81 17.82
CA SER A 120 -2.43 4.72 18.39
C SER A 120 -2.02 5.76 17.34
N HIS A 121 -2.01 7.03 17.72
CA HIS A 121 -1.53 8.11 16.86
C HIS A 121 -0.03 7.94 16.59
N GLN A 122 0.37 8.18 15.34
CA GLN A 122 1.76 8.05 14.91
C GLN A 122 2.37 9.39 14.50
N SER A 123 1.83 10.00 13.45
CA SER A 123 2.45 11.18 12.84
C SER A 123 1.49 11.94 11.93
N CYS A 124 1.94 13.10 11.45
CA CYS A 124 1.25 13.90 10.44
C CYS A 124 1.61 13.41 9.03
N TRP A 125 0.65 13.35 8.11
CA TRP A 125 0.87 12.86 6.74
C TRP A 125 0.26 13.78 5.69
N THR A 126 0.90 13.84 4.52
CA THR A 126 0.40 14.56 3.34
C THR A 126 -0.79 13.83 2.72
N ASN A 127 -1.91 14.52 2.54
CA ASN A 127 -3.16 13.96 2.02
C ASN A 127 -3.88 14.92 1.03
N PRO A 128 -3.26 15.28 -0.11
CA PRO A 128 -3.87 16.15 -1.10
C PRO A 128 -5.01 15.45 -1.83
N SER A 129 -5.92 16.24 -2.42
CA SER A 129 -7.08 15.72 -3.19
C SER A 129 -6.69 14.88 -4.40
N ALA A 130 -5.51 15.14 -4.99
CA ALA A 130 -4.99 14.39 -6.14
C ALA A 130 -4.34 13.04 -5.78
N SER A 131 -3.91 12.86 -4.53
CA SER A 131 -3.25 11.64 -4.06
C SER A 131 -3.41 11.51 -2.56
N ARG A 132 -4.45 10.77 -2.14
CA ARG A 132 -4.77 10.59 -0.71
C ARG A 132 -3.84 9.55 -0.08
N ALA A 133 -3.36 9.83 1.13
CA ALA A 133 -2.54 8.91 1.93
C ALA A 133 -3.24 7.57 2.18
N LEU A 134 -4.54 7.62 2.48
CA LEU A 134 -5.42 6.48 2.69
C LEU A 134 -6.55 6.53 1.64
N THR A 135 -6.69 5.49 0.83
CA THR A 135 -7.48 5.53 -0.41
C THR A 135 -8.75 4.69 -0.40
N TYR A 136 -9.01 3.92 0.65
CA TYR A 136 -10.07 2.90 0.63
C TYR A 136 -11.45 3.51 0.85
N THR A 137 -11.73 4.02 2.06
CA THR A 137 -13.03 4.59 2.39
C THR A 137 -12.89 5.74 3.39
N GLY A 138 -13.97 6.47 3.63
CA GLY A 138 -13.98 7.63 4.50
C GLY A 138 -15.28 8.41 4.43
N PHE A 139 -15.40 9.42 5.28
CA PHE A 139 -16.55 10.31 5.31
C PHE A 139 -16.17 11.68 5.86
N THR A 140 -17.04 12.67 5.64
CA THR A 140 -16.92 14.01 6.21
C THR A 140 -18.04 14.25 7.21
N SER A 141 -17.77 14.99 8.29
CA SER A 141 -18.78 15.28 9.31
C SER A 141 -18.47 16.58 10.05
N ALA A 142 -19.50 17.43 10.25
CA ALA A 142 -19.43 18.60 11.13
C ALA A 142 -19.38 18.23 12.63
N ARG A 143 -19.44 16.93 12.95
CA ARG A 143 -19.27 16.39 14.29
C ARG A 143 -18.16 15.36 14.28
N MET A 144 -17.04 15.67 13.63
CA MET A 144 -15.88 14.79 13.56
C MET A 144 -15.12 14.82 14.88
N THR A 145 -14.81 13.65 15.43
CA THR A 145 -13.84 13.47 16.52
C THR A 145 -12.88 12.35 16.12
N VAL A 146 -11.74 12.25 16.78
CA VAL A 146 -10.79 11.17 16.52
C VAL A 146 -11.44 9.81 16.81
N GLU A 147 -12.23 9.68 17.88
CA GLU A 147 -12.94 8.45 18.24
C GLU A 147 -14.01 8.07 17.23
N LYS A 148 -14.70 9.05 16.66
CA LYS A 148 -15.73 8.80 15.65
C LYS A 148 -15.11 8.22 14.38
N CYS A 149 -13.97 8.76 13.95
CA CYS A 149 -13.26 8.22 12.81
C CYS A 149 -12.69 6.82 13.11
N ALA A 150 -12.04 6.66 14.27
CA ALA A 150 -11.51 5.37 14.72
C ALA A 150 -12.57 4.27 14.77
N GLY A 151 -13.76 4.58 15.31
CA GLY A 151 -14.87 3.63 15.38
C GLY A 151 -15.43 3.22 14.02
N PHE A 152 -15.40 4.13 13.03
CA PHE A 152 -15.79 3.80 11.66
C PHE A 152 -14.73 2.97 10.94
N CYS A 153 -13.45 3.25 11.18
CA CYS A 153 -12.34 2.55 10.54
C CYS A 153 -11.91 1.28 11.30
N GLY A 154 -12.73 0.73 12.19
CA GLY A 154 -12.34 -0.38 13.08
C GLY A 154 -11.90 -1.67 12.37
N ASP A 155 -12.30 -1.86 11.11
CA ASP A 155 -11.92 -3.01 10.27
C ASP A 155 -10.68 -2.76 9.38
N PHE A 156 -10.03 -1.59 9.51
CA PHE A 156 -8.84 -1.22 8.72
C PHE A 156 -7.59 -1.11 9.60
N GLU A 157 -6.42 -1.30 8.98
CA GLU A 157 -5.14 -1.17 9.66
C GLU A 157 -4.85 0.29 10.05
N TYR A 158 -5.32 1.24 9.25
CA TYR A 158 -5.06 2.66 9.43
C TYR A 158 -6.31 3.52 9.36
N PHE A 159 -6.28 4.61 10.12
CA PHE A 159 -7.14 5.75 9.85
C PHE A 159 -6.39 7.08 9.94
N GLY A 160 -6.97 8.10 9.34
CA GLY A 160 -6.52 9.47 9.50
C GLY A 160 -7.68 10.44 9.59
N VAL A 161 -7.56 11.41 10.48
CA VAL A 161 -8.47 12.55 10.55
C VAL A 161 -7.82 13.77 9.88
N GLY A 162 -8.57 14.44 9.00
CA GLY A 162 -8.09 15.53 8.17
C GLY A 162 -8.95 16.78 8.26
N ASN A 163 -8.30 17.94 8.16
CA ASN A 163 -8.92 19.25 8.06
C ASN A 163 -10.17 19.48 8.94
N GLY A 164 -10.14 19.02 10.19
CA GLY A 164 -11.22 19.20 11.18
C GLY A 164 -12.50 18.38 10.98
N ARG A 165 -12.81 17.95 9.75
CA ARG A 165 -14.09 17.29 9.37
C ARG A 165 -13.95 15.93 8.72
N GLU A 166 -12.76 15.57 8.27
CA GLU A 166 -12.56 14.47 7.32
C GLU A 166 -12.06 13.23 8.06
N CYS A 167 -12.52 12.07 7.64
CA CYS A 167 -12.07 10.77 8.11
C CYS A 167 -11.71 9.91 6.90
N TYR A 168 -10.57 9.23 6.99
CA TYR A 168 -10.03 8.36 5.95
C TYR A 168 -9.59 7.04 6.58
N CYS A 169 -9.88 5.92 5.92
CA CYS A 169 -9.45 4.58 6.32
C CYS A 169 -8.64 3.92 5.19
N GLY A 170 -7.77 2.98 5.53
CA GLY A 170 -7.10 2.11 4.56
C GLY A 170 -6.05 1.21 5.20
N ASP A 171 -5.51 0.30 4.41
CA ASP A 171 -4.52 -0.70 4.85
C ASP A 171 -3.14 -0.48 4.23
N SER A 172 -2.96 0.64 3.50
CA SER A 172 -1.70 1.02 2.89
C SER A 172 -1.54 2.53 2.88
N LEU A 173 -0.28 2.97 2.86
CA LEU A 173 0.12 4.37 2.82
C LEU A 173 0.74 4.70 1.46
N SER A 174 0.22 5.73 0.81
CA SER A 174 0.63 6.13 -0.56
C SER A 174 1.44 7.43 -0.63
N THR A 175 1.57 8.15 0.50
CA THR A 175 2.23 9.46 0.57
C THR A 175 3.37 9.43 1.59
N SER A 176 3.80 10.58 2.11
CA SER A 176 4.90 10.69 3.07
C SER A 176 4.48 11.42 4.34
N SER A 177 5.21 11.15 5.43
CA SER A 177 5.08 11.86 6.70
C SER A 177 5.52 13.32 6.60
N GLU A 178 4.94 14.18 7.43
CA GLU A 178 5.17 15.62 7.51
C GLU A 178 5.44 16.07 8.95
N SER A 179 5.80 17.35 9.11
CA SER A 179 5.92 17.98 10.43
C SER A 179 4.58 17.95 11.19
N ALA A 180 4.62 17.61 12.48
CA ALA A 180 3.44 17.59 13.35
C ALA A 180 2.70 18.95 13.41
N THR A 181 3.41 20.06 13.18
CA THR A 181 2.82 21.40 13.15
C THR A 181 1.82 21.61 12.01
N GLU A 182 1.95 20.86 10.92
CA GLU A 182 1.06 20.93 9.76
C GLU A 182 -0.29 20.23 10.01
N CYS A 183 -0.38 19.43 11.08
CA CYS A 183 -1.59 18.73 11.49
C CYS A 183 -2.20 19.30 12.78
N SER A 184 -2.36 20.62 12.80
CA SER A 184 -2.79 21.40 13.97
C SER A 184 -4.23 21.95 13.90
N SER A 185 -5.03 21.54 12.91
CA SER A 185 -6.45 21.92 12.83
C SER A 185 -7.26 21.18 13.90
N PRO A 186 -8.06 21.87 14.73
CA PRO A 186 -8.95 21.22 15.68
C PRO A 186 -10.06 20.39 14.99
N CYS A 187 -10.51 19.33 15.65
CA CYS A 187 -11.69 18.57 15.21
C CYS A 187 -12.97 19.39 15.44
N GLU A 188 -13.90 19.40 14.49
CA GLU A 188 -15.13 20.18 14.64
C GLU A 188 -16.11 19.61 15.68
N GLY A 189 -16.15 18.29 15.83
CA GLY A 189 -16.98 17.63 16.82
C GLY A 189 -16.40 17.69 18.23
N ASP A 190 -15.10 17.94 18.37
CA ASP A 190 -14.42 18.12 19.65
C ASP A 190 -13.17 19.00 19.47
N LYS A 191 -13.31 20.29 19.77
CA LYS A 191 -12.26 21.30 19.57
C LYS A 191 -11.09 21.18 20.57
N THR A 192 -11.10 20.16 21.43
CA THR A 192 -9.96 19.78 22.29
C THR A 192 -9.03 18.74 21.64
N GLN A 193 -9.38 18.25 20.44
CA GLN A 193 -8.64 17.25 19.69
C GLN A 193 -8.09 17.84 18.38
N LEU A 194 -6.93 17.35 17.92
CA LEU A 194 -6.37 17.74 16.62
C LEU A 194 -6.74 16.76 15.50
N CYS A 195 -7.34 17.28 14.42
CA CYS A 195 -7.79 16.56 13.23
C CYS A 195 -7.08 17.02 11.96
N GLY A 196 -5.76 16.83 11.89
CA GLY A 196 -4.99 17.04 10.65
C GLY A 196 -4.85 18.52 10.27
N GLY A 197 -4.89 18.80 8.98
CA GLY A 197 -4.75 20.15 8.40
C GLY A 197 -5.22 20.18 6.95
N VAL A 198 -5.13 21.33 6.29
CA VAL A 198 -5.53 21.45 4.87
C VAL A 198 -4.65 20.53 4.02
N GLY A 199 -5.26 19.47 3.47
CA GLY A 199 -4.53 18.43 2.73
C GLY A 199 -3.54 17.65 3.58
N LYS A 200 -3.77 17.56 4.89
CA LYS A 200 -2.95 16.81 5.87
C LYS A 200 -3.84 15.98 6.79
N ILE A 201 -3.35 14.83 7.24
CA ILE A 201 -4.06 13.97 8.21
C ILE A 201 -3.18 13.69 9.44
N ASN A 202 -3.80 13.72 10.63
CA ASN A 202 -3.23 13.02 11.79
C ASN A 202 -3.50 11.52 11.58
N PHE A 203 -2.44 10.78 11.31
CA PHE A 203 -2.48 9.36 11.01
C PHE A 203 -2.33 8.52 12.28
N SER A 204 -3.14 7.46 12.37
CA SER A 204 -3.15 6.51 13.47
C SER A 204 -3.17 5.09 12.93
N THR A 205 -2.44 4.21 13.61
CA THR A 205 -2.38 2.78 13.27
C THR A 205 -3.19 2.00 14.28
N ALA A 206 -3.85 0.94 13.83
CA ALA A 206 -4.40 -0.06 14.72
C ALA A 206 -3.28 -0.55 15.66
N PRO A 207 -3.61 -1.07 16.86
CA PRO A 207 -2.59 -1.79 17.60
C PRO A 207 -2.14 -2.91 16.67
N ALA A 208 -0.82 -3.15 16.57
CA ALA A 208 -0.31 -4.29 15.83
C ALA A 208 -1.19 -5.48 16.24
N ALA A 209 -1.94 -6.04 15.28
CA ALA A 209 -2.83 -7.14 15.58
C ALA A 209 -1.99 -8.15 16.37
N PRO A 210 -2.50 -8.75 17.47
CA PRO A 210 -1.79 -9.84 18.12
C PRO A 210 -1.42 -10.78 17.00
N THR A 211 -0.11 -10.93 16.72
CA THR A 211 0.41 -11.49 15.47
C THR A 211 -0.48 -12.64 15.04
N TYR A 212 -1.45 -12.36 14.17
CA TYR A 212 -2.19 -13.42 13.54
C TYR A 212 -1.13 -13.94 12.59
N THR A 213 -0.51 -15.03 13.02
CA THR A 213 0.22 -15.88 12.10
C THR A 213 -0.94 -16.67 11.50
N PRO A 214 -1.51 -16.24 10.36
CA PRO A 214 -2.51 -17.05 9.70
C PRO A 214 -1.96 -18.46 9.62
N PRO A 215 -2.74 -19.47 10.05
CA PRO A 215 -2.27 -20.84 10.04
C PRO A 215 -2.25 -21.26 8.58
N PHE A 216 -1.17 -20.94 7.89
CA PHE A 216 -0.80 -21.58 6.64
C PHE A 216 0.21 -22.68 7.02
N PRO A 217 -0.27 -23.82 7.55
CA PRO A 217 0.63 -24.90 7.91
C PRO A 217 1.35 -25.41 6.66
N ALA A 218 2.52 -26.00 6.87
CA ALA A 218 3.09 -26.88 5.87
C ALA A 218 2.10 -28.03 5.60
N VAL A 219 1.81 -28.30 4.34
CA VAL A 219 0.85 -29.33 3.92
C VAL A 219 1.53 -30.30 2.98
N ARG A 220 1.56 -31.59 3.36
CA ARG A 220 2.10 -32.68 2.52
C ARG A 220 3.51 -32.43 1.98
N GLY A 221 4.35 -31.72 2.74
CA GLY A 221 5.73 -31.38 2.34
C GLY A 221 5.86 -30.13 1.47
N PHE A 222 4.77 -29.38 1.29
CA PHE A 222 4.78 -28.04 0.75
C PHE A 222 4.73 -27.01 1.88
N GLU A 223 5.57 -25.99 1.78
CA GLU A 223 5.57 -24.83 2.66
C GLU A 223 4.76 -23.71 2.01
N TRP A 224 4.09 -22.91 2.83
CA TRP A 224 3.39 -21.72 2.35
C TRP A 224 4.41 -20.74 1.75
N ASP A 225 4.09 -20.23 0.56
CA ASP A 225 4.92 -19.24 -0.14
C ASP A 225 4.38 -17.82 0.09
N ASN A 226 3.22 -17.51 -0.48
CA ASN A 226 2.55 -16.21 -0.29
C ASN A 226 1.08 -16.20 -0.76
N CYS A 227 0.38 -15.11 -0.47
CA CYS A 227 -0.83 -14.70 -1.17
C CYS A 227 -0.45 -13.88 -2.41
N TRP A 228 -0.83 -14.35 -3.60
CA TRP A 228 -0.47 -13.71 -4.87
C TRP A 228 -1.70 -13.24 -5.63
N GLU A 229 -1.57 -12.12 -6.36
CA GLU A 229 -2.60 -11.67 -7.27
C GLU A 229 -2.67 -12.54 -8.54
N GLU A 230 -3.88 -12.89 -8.96
CA GLU A 230 -4.12 -13.51 -10.26
C GLU A 230 -4.30 -12.42 -11.32
N ILE A 231 -3.32 -12.23 -12.21
CA ILE A 231 -3.33 -11.20 -13.26
C ILE A 231 -3.70 -11.83 -14.60
N THR A 232 -5.00 -11.93 -14.87
CA THR A 232 -5.53 -12.66 -16.04
C THR A 232 -5.11 -12.10 -17.40
N THR A 233 -4.64 -10.85 -17.47
CA THR A 233 -4.12 -10.24 -18.71
C THR A 233 -2.72 -10.74 -19.11
N ALA A 234 -2.00 -11.38 -18.18
CA ALA A 234 -0.64 -11.87 -18.39
C ALA A 234 -0.53 -13.40 -18.35
N GLY A 235 -1.66 -14.11 -18.35
CA GLY A 235 -1.74 -15.56 -18.14
C GLY A 235 -1.97 -15.92 -16.67
N ARG A 236 -2.32 -17.20 -16.43
CA ARG A 236 -2.55 -17.72 -15.07
C ARG A 236 -1.25 -17.71 -14.26
N LEU A 237 -1.34 -17.39 -12.97
CA LEU A 237 -0.21 -17.44 -12.04
C LEU A 237 0.44 -18.83 -12.00
N LEU A 238 -0.38 -19.87 -11.87
CA LEU A 238 0.01 -21.28 -11.96
C LEU A 238 -0.69 -21.90 -13.16
N ASN A 239 0.07 -22.22 -14.19
CA ASN A 239 -0.40 -22.57 -15.53
C ASN A 239 -0.29 -24.08 -15.85
N GLY A 240 -0.03 -24.91 -14.84
CA GLY A 240 0.08 -26.36 -14.97
C GLY A 240 -1.27 -27.08 -14.91
N ALA A 241 -1.29 -28.26 -14.27
CA ALA A 241 -2.51 -29.03 -14.08
C ALA A 241 -3.52 -28.29 -13.18
N THR A 242 -4.82 -28.48 -13.43
CA THR A 242 -5.88 -27.82 -12.63
C THR A 242 -7.00 -28.79 -12.28
N THR A 243 -7.68 -28.56 -11.16
CA THR A 243 -8.89 -29.27 -10.74
C THR A 243 -9.75 -28.37 -9.85
N ALA A 244 -10.99 -28.76 -9.59
CA ALA A 244 -11.86 -28.08 -8.62
C ALA A 244 -12.71 -29.10 -7.86
N ALA A 245 -12.99 -28.82 -6.59
CA ALA A 245 -13.79 -29.68 -5.73
C ALA A 245 -14.66 -28.85 -4.79
N ASP A 246 -15.93 -29.25 -4.62
CA ASP A 246 -16.85 -28.53 -3.74
C ASP A 246 -16.54 -28.74 -2.25
N ASP A 247 -15.64 -29.67 -1.94
CA ASP A 247 -15.11 -29.97 -0.61
C ASP A 247 -13.57 -29.85 -0.59
N MET A 248 -13.03 -28.85 -1.32
CA MET A 248 -11.59 -28.60 -1.42
C MET A 248 -10.93 -28.42 -0.04
N THR A 249 -9.72 -28.99 0.11
CA THR A 249 -8.77 -28.77 1.22
C THR A 249 -7.38 -28.54 0.64
N LEU A 250 -6.46 -28.02 1.43
CA LEU A 250 -5.07 -27.87 1.01
C LEU A 250 -4.42 -29.22 0.71
N GLU A 251 -4.70 -30.28 1.49
CA GLU A 251 -4.16 -31.62 1.22
C GLU A 251 -4.64 -32.17 -0.12
N LYS A 252 -5.92 -31.97 -0.47
CA LYS A 252 -6.44 -32.44 -1.76
C LYS A 252 -5.72 -31.77 -2.93
N CYS A 253 -5.45 -30.48 -2.81
CA CYS A 253 -4.71 -29.76 -3.84
C CYS A 253 -3.23 -30.19 -3.89
N ALA A 254 -2.59 -30.34 -2.73
CA ALA A 254 -1.21 -30.83 -2.64
C ALA A 254 -1.05 -32.25 -3.21
N ASP A 255 -1.95 -33.17 -2.88
CA ASP A 255 -1.96 -34.54 -3.40
C ASP A 255 -2.20 -34.57 -4.92
N PHE A 256 -3.09 -33.69 -5.43
CA PHE A 256 -3.30 -33.54 -6.88
C PHE A 256 -2.03 -33.01 -7.58
N CYS A 257 -1.35 -32.05 -6.96
CA CYS A 257 -0.13 -31.43 -7.48
C CYS A 257 1.17 -32.13 -7.08
N HIS A 258 1.14 -33.39 -6.62
CA HIS A 258 2.35 -34.11 -6.14
C HIS A 258 3.50 -34.23 -7.17
N ALA A 259 3.22 -34.03 -8.46
CA ALA A 259 4.22 -34.00 -9.54
C ALA A 259 4.75 -32.58 -9.87
N TRP A 260 4.31 -31.56 -9.13
CA TRP A 260 4.61 -30.16 -9.37
C TRP A 260 5.21 -29.51 -8.11
N PRO A 261 6.22 -28.65 -8.25
CA PRO A 261 6.86 -27.97 -7.12
C PRO A 261 5.98 -26.88 -6.52
N TYR A 262 4.95 -26.40 -7.22
CA TYR A 262 3.98 -25.44 -6.69
C TYR A 262 2.56 -25.95 -6.84
N PHE A 263 1.75 -25.64 -5.84
CA PHE A 263 0.30 -25.62 -5.97
C PHE A 263 -0.27 -24.32 -5.44
N GLY A 264 -1.47 -23.98 -5.88
CA GLY A 264 -2.20 -22.83 -5.40
C GLY A 264 -3.69 -23.07 -5.41
N VAL A 265 -4.38 -22.45 -4.47
CA VAL A 265 -5.82 -22.55 -4.32
C VAL A 265 -6.47 -21.18 -4.47
N GLU A 266 -7.54 -21.10 -5.26
CA GLU A 266 -8.30 -19.88 -5.56
C GLU A 266 -9.80 -20.08 -5.29
N TYR A 267 -10.49 -19.00 -4.93
CA TYR A 267 -11.94 -18.95 -4.85
C TYR A 267 -12.58 -20.03 -3.96
N GLY A 268 -11.84 -20.50 -2.96
CA GLY A 268 -12.26 -21.55 -2.02
C GLY A 268 -12.18 -22.97 -2.58
N ARG A 269 -12.31 -23.19 -3.89
CA ARG A 269 -12.59 -24.52 -4.46
C ARG A 269 -11.68 -24.95 -5.60
N GLU A 270 -10.90 -24.04 -6.15
CA GLU A 270 -10.12 -24.26 -7.35
C GLU A 270 -8.66 -24.54 -6.97
N CYS A 271 -8.05 -25.51 -7.62
CA CYS A 271 -6.69 -25.95 -7.39
C CYS A 271 -5.89 -25.88 -8.68
N TYR A 272 -4.70 -25.30 -8.60
CA TYR A 272 -3.80 -25.04 -9.71
C TYR A 272 -2.41 -25.53 -9.35
N CYS A 273 -1.75 -26.23 -10.27
CA CYS A 273 -0.36 -26.65 -10.12
C CYS A 273 0.54 -25.78 -11.01
N GLY A 274 1.82 -25.66 -10.66
CA GLY A 274 2.77 -24.94 -11.50
C GLY A 274 4.22 -25.32 -11.21
N LEU A 275 5.10 -25.03 -12.16
CA LEU A 275 6.54 -25.27 -12.04
C LEU A 275 7.26 -24.10 -11.38
N VAL A 276 6.79 -22.90 -11.68
CA VAL A 276 7.15 -21.65 -11.03
C VAL A 276 5.88 -20.78 -11.04
N PRO A 277 5.72 -19.86 -10.07
CA PRO A 277 4.72 -18.80 -10.22
C PRO A 277 5.15 -17.89 -11.38
N ALA A 278 4.23 -17.62 -12.32
CA ALA A 278 4.51 -16.80 -13.50
C ALA A 278 5.13 -15.44 -13.11
N PRO A 279 6.25 -14.99 -13.73
CA PRO A 279 6.94 -13.76 -13.36
C PRO A 279 6.05 -12.50 -13.42
N SER A 280 5.10 -12.47 -14.35
CA SER A 280 4.12 -11.40 -14.54
C SER A 280 2.97 -11.41 -13.51
N GLY A 281 2.82 -12.48 -12.73
CA GLY A 281 1.82 -12.63 -11.66
C GLY A 281 2.40 -12.49 -10.24
N LYS A 282 3.69 -12.20 -10.08
CA LYS A 282 4.33 -12.04 -8.76
C LYS A 282 4.08 -10.65 -8.13
N VAL A 283 2.83 -10.18 -8.16
CA VAL A 283 2.42 -9.08 -7.29
C VAL A 283 1.93 -9.71 -5.99
N ALA A 284 2.72 -9.57 -4.93
CA ALA A 284 2.32 -10.05 -3.62
C ALA A 284 1.13 -9.22 -3.14
N ALA A 285 0.04 -9.91 -2.78
CA ALA A 285 -1.10 -9.30 -2.13
C ALA A 285 -0.88 -9.26 -0.62
N SER A 286 -1.70 -8.50 0.12
CA SER A 286 -1.72 -8.64 1.57
C SER A 286 -2.13 -10.07 1.93
N ILE A 287 -1.50 -10.62 2.97
CA ILE A 287 -1.77 -11.97 3.46
C ILE A 287 -3.24 -12.19 3.85
N GLU A 288 -3.92 -11.12 4.27
CA GLU A 288 -5.34 -11.10 4.65
C GLU A 288 -6.28 -11.14 3.44
N GLU A 289 -5.78 -10.91 2.22
CA GLU A 289 -6.61 -10.97 1.01
C GLU A 289 -6.89 -12.42 0.58
N CYS A 290 -6.11 -13.39 1.03
CA CYS A 290 -6.34 -14.82 0.82
C CYS A 290 -7.19 -15.44 1.96
N HIS A 291 -8.36 -14.87 2.25
CA HIS A 291 -9.15 -15.20 3.45
C HIS A 291 -10.29 -16.20 3.23
N PHE A 292 -10.59 -16.63 2.00
CA PHE A 292 -11.67 -17.60 1.77
C PHE A 292 -11.34 -18.89 2.49
N SER A 293 -12.30 -19.43 3.24
CA SER A 293 -12.10 -20.69 3.93
C SER A 293 -12.27 -21.85 2.96
N CYS A 294 -11.46 -22.90 3.07
CA CYS A 294 -11.63 -24.09 2.26
C CYS A 294 -12.95 -24.79 2.65
N PRO A 295 -13.84 -25.17 1.70
CA PRO A 295 -15.11 -25.81 2.02
C PRO A 295 -14.98 -27.18 2.70
N GLY A 296 -13.90 -27.91 2.43
CA GLY A 296 -13.61 -29.21 3.04
C GLY A 296 -12.98 -29.13 4.44
N ASP A 297 -12.33 -28.01 4.76
CA ASP A 297 -11.81 -27.69 6.10
C ASP A 297 -11.83 -26.17 6.33
N THR A 298 -12.77 -25.70 7.15
CA THR A 298 -12.95 -24.28 7.41
C THR A 298 -11.82 -23.62 8.20
N ALA A 299 -10.90 -24.42 8.78
CA ALA A 299 -9.70 -23.91 9.43
C ALA A 299 -8.64 -23.45 8.41
N GLU A 300 -8.68 -23.98 7.19
CA GLU A 300 -7.73 -23.68 6.12
C GLU A 300 -8.19 -22.50 5.25
N LYS A 301 -7.24 -21.91 4.51
CA LYS A 301 -7.45 -20.74 3.67
C LYS A 301 -7.14 -21.02 2.20
N CYS A 302 -8.17 -20.92 1.36
CA CYS A 302 -8.19 -21.27 -0.06
C CYS A 302 -8.32 -20.03 -0.97
N GLY A 303 -7.40 -19.08 -0.83
CA GLY A 303 -7.32 -17.87 -1.67
C GLY A 303 -8.46 -16.89 -1.46
N ALA A 304 -8.84 -16.18 -2.52
CA ALA A 304 -10.07 -15.39 -2.66
C ALA A 304 -10.32 -15.11 -4.15
N GLY A 305 -11.20 -14.16 -4.49
CA GLY A 305 -11.36 -13.73 -5.89
C GLY A 305 -10.11 -13.04 -6.42
N MET A 306 -9.50 -13.59 -7.47
CA MET A 306 -8.23 -13.12 -8.03
C MET A 306 -7.06 -13.12 -7.03
N ARG A 307 -7.12 -14.02 -6.05
CA ARG A 307 -6.10 -14.20 -5.00
C ARG A 307 -5.82 -15.67 -4.83
N VAL A 308 -4.58 -16.06 -5.03
CA VAL A 308 -4.14 -17.45 -4.97
C VAL A 308 -3.26 -17.64 -3.74
N SER A 309 -3.68 -18.50 -2.81
CA SER A 309 -2.78 -18.98 -1.75
C SER A 309 -1.81 -19.98 -2.37
N VAL A 310 -0.54 -19.63 -2.50
CA VAL A 310 0.47 -20.48 -3.14
C VAL A 310 1.33 -21.17 -2.10
N TYR A 311 1.62 -22.43 -2.38
CA TYR A 311 2.47 -23.31 -1.62
C TYR A 311 3.54 -23.88 -2.55
N HIS A 312 4.72 -24.15 -2.00
CA HIS A 312 5.84 -24.63 -2.77
C HIS A 312 6.60 -25.73 -2.02
N THR A 313 7.31 -26.56 -2.77
CA THR A 313 8.23 -27.55 -2.21
C THR A 313 9.47 -27.63 -3.07
N THR A 314 10.59 -27.98 -2.44
CA THR A 314 11.86 -28.27 -3.13
C THR A 314 12.07 -29.77 -3.33
N THR A 315 11.11 -30.60 -2.90
CA THR A 315 11.24 -32.06 -2.86
C THR A 315 10.49 -32.79 -3.98
N THR A 316 9.55 -32.11 -4.65
CA THR A 316 8.77 -32.65 -5.76
C THR A 316 8.76 -31.66 -6.93
N GLY A 317 8.44 -32.15 -8.12
CA GLY A 317 8.55 -31.38 -9.36
C GLY A 317 9.79 -31.71 -10.19
N PRO A 318 9.84 -31.21 -11.44
CA PRO A 318 11.03 -31.29 -12.23
C PRO A 318 12.12 -30.43 -11.63
N THR A 319 13.27 -31.01 -11.37
CA THR A 319 14.44 -30.24 -10.96
C THR A 319 15.21 -29.79 -12.18
N ASP A 320 15.66 -28.54 -12.13
CA ASP A 320 16.75 -28.10 -12.98
C ASP A 320 17.97 -28.97 -12.65
N ARG A 321 18.32 -29.88 -13.56
CA ARG A 321 19.51 -30.70 -13.40
C ARG A 321 20.72 -29.88 -13.83
N ASP A 322 21.53 -29.46 -12.87
CA ASP A 322 22.77 -28.75 -13.19
C ASP A 322 23.81 -29.66 -13.87
N ASP A 323 23.74 -30.97 -13.64
CA ASP A 323 24.64 -31.97 -14.21
C ASP A 323 23.86 -33.15 -14.80
N VAL A 324 24.16 -33.49 -16.06
CA VAL A 324 23.61 -34.65 -16.76
C VAL A 324 24.71 -35.37 -17.52
N ALA A 325 25.03 -36.60 -17.09
CA ALA A 325 25.97 -37.50 -17.76
C ALA A 325 27.32 -36.84 -18.16
N GLY A 326 27.88 -35.98 -17.30
CA GLY A 326 29.14 -35.27 -17.56
C GLY A 326 28.99 -34.01 -18.41
N SER A 327 27.78 -33.50 -18.57
CA SER A 327 27.49 -32.17 -19.09
C SER A 327 26.99 -31.27 -17.98
N THR A 328 27.53 -30.05 -17.91
CA THR A 328 27.09 -28.99 -17.01
C THR A 328 26.06 -28.11 -17.70
N ARG A 329 25.03 -27.69 -16.97
CA ARG A 329 24.01 -26.79 -17.50
C ARG A 329 24.62 -25.45 -17.90
N HIS A 330 24.37 -25.03 -19.13
CA HIS A 330 24.80 -23.73 -19.66
C HIS A 330 23.79 -22.62 -19.31
N GLY A 331 22.50 -22.98 -19.34
CA GLY A 331 21.37 -22.11 -18.97
C GLY A 331 20.26 -22.10 -20.02
N CYS A 332 19.23 -21.30 -19.78
CA CYS A 332 18.15 -21.06 -20.73
C CYS A 332 18.55 -20.05 -21.82
N MET A 333 18.37 -20.42 -23.09
CA MET A 333 18.81 -19.66 -24.26
C MET A 333 17.64 -19.34 -25.18
N THR A 334 17.64 -18.16 -25.81
CA THR A 334 16.72 -17.88 -26.93
C THR A 334 17.13 -18.65 -28.18
N GLU A 335 16.19 -18.91 -29.09
CA GLU A 335 16.54 -19.22 -30.47
C GLU A 335 17.30 -18.05 -31.13
N GLY A 336 17.96 -18.31 -32.26
CA GLY A 336 18.61 -17.28 -33.06
C GLY A 336 17.60 -16.50 -33.92
N GLY A 337 17.91 -15.24 -34.23
CA GLY A 337 17.04 -14.37 -35.03
C GLY A 337 16.69 -14.91 -36.42
N ASP A 338 17.59 -15.69 -37.02
CA ASP A 338 17.41 -16.31 -38.36
C ASP A 338 17.41 -17.85 -38.31
N GLY A 339 17.19 -18.48 -37.15
CA GLY A 339 17.14 -19.93 -37.05
C GLY A 339 17.45 -20.49 -35.66
N ARG A 340 17.74 -21.79 -35.59
CA ARG A 340 17.91 -22.47 -34.30
C ARG A 340 19.14 -21.99 -33.52
N ALA A 341 19.07 -22.02 -32.19
CA ALA A 341 20.20 -21.73 -31.30
C ALA A 341 21.36 -22.71 -31.52
N LEU A 342 21.07 -24.02 -31.64
CA LEU A 342 22.02 -25.06 -32.03
C LEU A 342 21.58 -25.67 -33.37
N GLN A 343 22.47 -25.65 -34.36
CA GLN A 343 22.08 -25.86 -35.77
C GLN A 343 22.60 -27.16 -36.39
N ALA A 344 23.41 -27.94 -35.66
CA ALA A 344 24.17 -29.03 -36.28
C ALA A 344 23.35 -30.33 -36.42
N LYS A 345 22.52 -30.66 -35.43
CA LYS A 345 21.67 -31.84 -35.45
C LYS A 345 20.40 -31.56 -34.65
N ALA A 346 19.28 -32.09 -35.11
CA ALA A 346 18.00 -32.02 -34.42
C ALA A 346 17.34 -33.40 -34.39
N PHE A 347 16.61 -33.69 -33.32
CA PHE A 347 15.85 -34.91 -33.11
C PHE A 347 14.64 -34.59 -32.22
N ALA A 348 13.51 -35.26 -32.42
CA ALA A 348 12.34 -35.09 -31.56
C ALA A 348 11.68 -36.44 -31.29
N THR A 349 11.22 -36.64 -30.06
CA THR A 349 10.49 -37.84 -29.64
C THR A 349 9.64 -37.52 -28.43
N ASP A 350 8.51 -38.20 -28.30
CA ASP A 350 7.64 -38.01 -27.13
C ASP A 350 8.20 -38.72 -25.88
N GLY A 351 9.21 -39.58 -26.07
CA GLY A 351 10.02 -40.15 -24.98
C GLY A 351 11.24 -39.31 -24.62
N MET A 352 11.21 -37.99 -24.81
CA MET A 352 12.38 -37.14 -24.57
C MET A 352 12.71 -37.05 -23.08
N THR A 353 13.98 -37.26 -22.73
CA THR A 353 14.59 -36.94 -21.44
C THR A 353 15.91 -36.22 -21.70
N LEU A 354 16.49 -35.59 -20.67
CA LEU A 354 17.81 -35.00 -20.73
C LEU A 354 18.87 -36.03 -21.13
N GLU A 355 18.80 -37.25 -20.58
CA GLU A 355 19.73 -38.33 -20.91
C GLU A 355 19.58 -38.80 -22.37
N VAL A 356 18.36 -38.83 -22.90
CA VAL A 356 18.11 -39.16 -24.31
C VAL A 356 18.74 -38.12 -25.23
N CYS A 357 18.60 -36.83 -24.91
CA CYS A 357 19.18 -35.77 -25.72
C CYS A 357 20.70 -35.74 -25.61
N GLU A 358 21.26 -35.86 -24.40
CA GLU A 358 22.71 -35.93 -24.17
C GLU A 358 23.34 -37.05 -25.01
N ALA A 359 22.78 -38.26 -24.94
CA ALA A 359 23.28 -39.41 -25.70
C ALA A 359 23.13 -39.22 -27.20
N THR A 360 22.02 -38.61 -27.65
CA THR A 360 21.77 -38.31 -29.07
C THR A 360 22.77 -37.31 -29.63
N CYS A 361 23.22 -36.37 -28.81
CA CYS A 361 24.20 -35.34 -29.14
C CYS A 361 25.65 -35.73 -28.83
N ALA A 362 25.93 -37.03 -28.67
CA ALA A 362 27.29 -37.53 -28.57
C ALA A 362 28.20 -36.98 -29.68
N GLY A 363 29.30 -36.35 -29.30
CA GLY A 363 30.27 -35.73 -30.21
C GLY A 363 30.11 -34.23 -30.44
N TYR A 364 29.09 -33.58 -29.85
CA TYR A 364 28.93 -32.12 -29.89
C TYR A 364 29.32 -31.47 -28.56
N THR A 365 29.84 -30.23 -28.62
CA THR A 365 30.19 -29.43 -27.43
C THR A 365 28.95 -29.07 -26.60
N TYR A 366 27.87 -28.73 -27.27
CA TYR A 366 26.60 -28.34 -26.67
C TYR A 366 25.47 -29.22 -27.15
N TRP A 367 24.52 -29.41 -26.26
CA TRP A 367 23.21 -29.98 -26.56
C TRP A 367 22.16 -29.20 -25.80
N GLY A 368 20.92 -29.27 -26.25
CA GLY A 368 19.83 -28.62 -25.57
C GLY A 368 18.49 -29.22 -25.93
N VAL A 369 17.54 -29.03 -25.03
CA VAL A 369 16.18 -29.53 -25.15
C VAL A 369 15.21 -28.36 -25.24
N GLU A 370 14.20 -28.49 -26.09
CA GLU A 370 13.18 -27.47 -26.34
C GLU A 370 11.80 -28.11 -26.44
N TYR A 371 10.77 -27.34 -26.08
CA TYR A 371 9.37 -27.70 -26.30
C TYR A 371 8.96 -29.08 -25.75
N GLY A 372 9.62 -29.52 -24.68
CA GLY A 372 9.32 -30.79 -23.99
C GLY A 372 9.73 -32.06 -24.73
N ARG A 373 9.96 -32.00 -26.04
CA ARG A 373 10.14 -33.18 -26.91
C ARG A 373 11.27 -33.06 -27.92
N GLU A 374 11.87 -31.89 -28.06
CA GLU A 374 12.86 -31.59 -29.08
C GLU A 374 14.26 -31.56 -28.47
N CYS A 375 15.24 -31.99 -29.25
CA CYS A 375 16.65 -32.07 -28.89
C CYS A 375 17.50 -31.50 -30.02
N TYR A 376 18.44 -30.64 -29.67
CA TYR A 376 19.32 -29.94 -30.59
C TYR A 376 20.79 -30.08 -30.17
N CYS A 377 21.67 -30.26 -31.15
CA CYS A 377 23.11 -30.40 -30.92
C CYS A 377 23.88 -29.34 -31.72
N GLY A 378 25.02 -28.90 -31.17
CA GLY A 378 25.90 -27.95 -31.85
C GLY A 378 27.25 -27.81 -31.17
N ASN A 379 28.23 -27.32 -31.90
CA ASN A 379 29.54 -26.99 -31.31
C ASN A 379 29.62 -25.53 -30.85
N ASP A 380 28.74 -24.69 -31.37
CA ASP A 380 28.63 -23.26 -31.13
C ASP A 380 27.15 -22.86 -31.19
N PHE A 381 26.80 -21.80 -30.48
CA PHE A 381 25.47 -21.19 -30.57
C PHE A 381 25.40 -20.26 -31.79
N ASN A 382 24.18 -20.07 -32.32
CA ASN A 382 23.91 -18.97 -33.23
C ASN A 382 24.35 -17.64 -32.56
N PRO A 383 25.09 -16.74 -33.25
CA PRO A 383 25.59 -15.49 -32.65
C PRO A 383 24.52 -14.56 -32.08
N THR A 384 23.25 -14.73 -32.50
CA THR A 384 22.12 -13.93 -32.04
C THR A 384 21.34 -14.57 -30.89
N SER A 385 21.64 -15.82 -30.53
CA SER A 385 21.07 -16.48 -29.35
C SER A 385 21.61 -15.83 -28.07
N GLN A 386 20.74 -15.53 -27.12
CA GLN A 386 21.09 -14.89 -25.85
C GLN A 386 20.66 -15.74 -24.67
N LYS A 387 21.45 -15.71 -23.60
CA LYS A 387 21.04 -16.30 -22.31
C LYS A 387 19.94 -15.44 -21.69
N VAL A 388 18.90 -16.09 -21.19
CA VAL A 388 17.74 -15.46 -20.53
C VAL A 388 17.60 -15.98 -19.10
N ASN A 389 16.54 -15.57 -18.39
CA ASN A 389 16.28 -16.12 -17.07
C ASN A 389 15.96 -17.61 -17.18
N ASP A 390 16.56 -18.41 -16.31
CA ASP A 390 16.37 -19.86 -16.28
C ASP A 390 14.90 -20.27 -16.08
N SER A 391 14.10 -19.43 -15.43
CA SER A 391 12.64 -19.63 -15.28
C SER A 391 11.86 -19.57 -16.60
N GLU A 392 12.47 -19.14 -17.71
CA GLU A 392 11.83 -19.15 -19.04
C GLU A 392 11.92 -20.53 -19.72
N CYS A 393 12.68 -21.46 -19.16
CA CYS A 393 12.80 -22.85 -19.62
C CYS A 393 12.01 -23.78 -18.69
N ASP A 394 10.70 -23.58 -18.62
CA ASP A 394 9.78 -24.16 -17.63
C ASP A 394 8.89 -25.27 -18.19
N MET A 395 9.21 -25.88 -19.33
CA MET A 395 8.42 -26.98 -19.89
C MET A 395 8.98 -28.33 -19.44
N MET A 396 8.13 -29.24 -19.00
CA MET A 396 8.56 -30.60 -18.64
C MET A 396 9.00 -31.40 -19.87
N CYS A 397 9.95 -32.32 -19.68
CA CYS A 397 10.25 -33.34 -20.65
C CYS A 397 9.07 -34.32 -20.79
N MET A 398 8.69 -34.61 -22.03
CA MET A 398 7.55 -35.48 -22.33
C MET A 398 7.82 -36.95 -21.95
N GLY A 399 9.08 -37.37 -21.95
CA GLY A 399 9.51 -38.71 -21.53
C GLY A 399 9.84 -38.84 -20.04
N ASP A 400 9.99 -37.73 -19.32
CA ASP A 400 10.23 -37.71 -17.86
C ASP A 400 9.76 -36.38 -17.26
N SER A 401 8.59 -36.37 -16.65
CA SER A 401 8.01 -35.16 -16.03
C SER A 401 8.79 -34.65 -14.81
N THR A 402 9.85 -35.34 -14.38
CA THR A 402 10.78 -34.89 -13.33
C THR A 402 11.98 -34.11 -13.88
N GLN A 403 11.98 -33.83 -15.18
CA GLN A 403 13.02 -33.04 -15.85
C GLN A 403 12.42 -31.88 -16.64
N LEU A 404 13.15 -30.77 -16.74
CA LEU A 404 12.79 -29.67 -17.64
C LEU A 404 13.36 -29.92 -19.03
N CYS A 405 12.68 -29.42 -20.06
CA CYS A 405 13.00 -29.58 -21.48
C CYS A 405 12.73 -28.28 -22.26
N GLY A 406 13.26 -27.16 -21.76
CA GLY A 406 13.18 -25.84 -22.40
C GLY A 406 11.79 -25.23 -22.29
N ALA A 407 11.37 -24.45 -23.28
CA ALA A 407 10.00 -23.99 -23.51
C ALA A 407 9.85 -23.58 -24.99
N GLY A 408 8.74 -22.94 -25.39
CA GLY A 408 8.58 -22.46 -26.76
C GLY A 408 9.60 -21.37 -27.12
N ASN A 409 10.47 -21.62 -28.12
CA ASN A 409 11.59 -20.75 -28.50
C ASN A 409 12.57 -20.48 -27.33
N ARG A 410 12.69 -21.43 -26.41
CA ARG A 410 13.59 -21.39 -25.25
C ARG A 410 14.32 -22.71 -25.14
N LEU A 411 15.56 -22.73 -25.56
CA LEU A 411 16.42 -23.90 -25.49
C LEU A 411 17.07 -23.98 -24.12
N MET A 412 16.79 -25.03 -23.35
CA MET A 412 17.60 -25.32 -22.17
C MET A 412 18.88 -26.04 -22.60
N ALA A 413 20.01 -25.35 -22.52
CA ALA A 413 21.27 -25.81 -23.07
C ALA A 413 22.23 -26.33 -21.99
N TYR A 414 23.02 -27.32 -22.38
CA TYR A 414 24.04 -27.99 -21.60
C TYR A 414 25.35 -28.02 -22.38
N LYS A 415 26.46 -27.93 -21.66
CA LYS A 415 27.81 -27.99 -22.19
C LYS A 415 28.47 -29.27 -21.71
N ARG A 416 29.01 -30.05 -22.64
CA ARG A 416 29.77 -31.24 -22.29
C ARG A 416 31.12 -30.83 -21.68
N GLU A 417 31.40 -31.30 -20.47
CA GLU A 417 32.74 -31.17 -19.88
C GLU A 417 33.71 -31.99 -20.73
N ARG A 418 34.84 -31.40 -21.13
CA ARG A 418 35.90 -32.22 -21.74
C ARG A 418 36.47 -33.10 -20.64
N VAL A 419 36.41 -34.42 -20.81
CA VAL A 419 37.13 -35.35 -19.93
C VAL A 419 38.62 -34.99 -20.01
N VAL A 420 39.13 -34.33 -18.98
CA VAL A 420 40.57 -34.24 -18.76
C VAL A 420 40.99 -35.63 -18.30
N VAL A 421 41.35 -36.50 -19.24
CA VAL A 421 42.10 -37.71 -18.90
C VAL A 421 43.38 -37.24 -18.21
N PRO A 422 43.61 -37.58 -16.93
CA PRO A 422 44.90 -37.35 -16.33
C PRO A 422 45.90 -38.15 -17.17
N ASN A 423 46.84 -37.47 -17.81
CA ASN A 423 47.92 -38.13 -18.53
C ASN A 423 48.58 -39.13 -17.57
N SER A 424 48.41 -40.43 -17.81
CA SER A 424 49.29 -41.42 -17.20
C SER A 424 50.71 -41.10 -17.67
N PRO A 425 51.70 -41.01 -16.77
CA PRO A 425 53.08 -40.89 -17.19
C PRO A 425 53.43 -42.13 -18.01
N LEU A 426 54.01 -41.91 -19.19
CA LEU A 426 54.67 -42.96 -19.96
C LEU A 426 55.72 -43.62 -19.06
N VAL A 427 55.58 -44.92 -18.83
CA VAL A 427 56.62 -45.78 -18.21
C VAL A 427 57.61 -46.17 -19.28
#